data_AF-A0A8J7TZL8-F1
#
_entry.id   AF-A0A8J7TZL8-F1
#
_cell.length_a   1.000
_cell.length_b   1.000
_cell.length_c   1.000
_cell.angle_alpha   90.00
_cell.angle_beta   90.00
_cell.angle_gamma   90.00
#
_symmetry.space_group_name_H-M   'P 1'
#
loop_
_entity.id
_entity.type
_entity.pdbx_description
1 polymer ?
#
loop_
_entity_poly.entity_id
_entity_poly.type
_entity_poly.pdbx_seq_one_letter_code
_entity_poly.pdbx_strand_id
1 'polypeptide(L)'
;MLLLIIFVALVVVLTAALWIASVILQGYLYNDLADRLPLRALGSAAAIAFFLTAWCAIYRADPGRFDTLTNFKTETLDGVYDEFQSVRKVGKDERPPVKFVRRGESNDFVSAEGGKLWNRSDADGMVVAILVKEKGKDQPTRFEANLQGDGTFRPRDQNRYEAQGGKRYMDEVALGKVYRVRSFAYMGNFFANFLHLALWVVVLWFGMRFALGHAIGIGLVSWAVAMLVVQPTLFGLVTR
;
A
#
# COMPACT_ATOMS: atom_id res chain seq x y z
N MET A 1 -21.12 -7.37 -9.25
CA MET A 1 -21.82 -6.29 -10.00
C MET A 1 -20.93 -5.05 -10.20
N LEU A 2 -20.37 -4.44 -9.14
CA LEU A 2 -19.53 -3.23 -9.27
C LEU A 2 -18.38 -3.34 -10.29
N LEU A 3 -17.58 -4.42 -10.24
CA LEU A 3 -16.46 -4.60 -11.17
C LEU A 3 -16.89 -4.69 -12.64
N LEU A 4 -18.07 -5.28 -12.92
CA LEU A 4 -18.62 -5.32 -14.26
C LEU A 4 -19.02 -3.92 -14.75
N ILE A 5 -19.63 -3.12 -13.87
CA ILE A 5 -19.98 -1.73 -14.17
C ILE A 5 -18.71 -0.92 -14.47
N ILE A 6 -17.67 -1.06 -13.64
CA ILE A 6 -16.37 -0.41 -13.85
C ILE A 6 -15.78 -0.83 -15.20
N PHE A 7 -15.78 -2.14 -15.49
CA PHE A 7 -15.27 -2.64 -16.77
C PHE A 7 -16.02 -2.02 -17.96
N VAL A 8 -17.34 -2.07 -17.98
CA VAL A 8 -18.15 -1.53 -19.09
C VAL A 8 -17.94 -0.02 -19.21
N ALA A 9 -17.93 0.72 -18.11
CA ALA A 9 -17.69 2.16 -18.12
C ALA A 9 -16.30 2.50 -18.67
N LEU A 10 -15.26 1.79 -18.23
CA LEU A 10 -13.90 1.96 -18.74
C LEU A 10 -13.82 1.64 -20.23
N VAL A 11 -14.45 0.57 -20.70
CA VAL A 11 -14.48 0.23 -22.14
C VAL A 11 -15.08 1.37 -22.95
N VAL A 12 -16.23 1.91 -22.53
CA VAL A 12 -16.90 3.01 -23.25
C VAL A 12 -16.02 4.26 -23.27
N VAL A 13 -15.52 4.69 -22.12
CA VAL A 13 -14.71 5.91 -22.00
C VAL A 13 -13.39 5.79 -22.76
N LEU A 14 -12.67 4.66 -22.59
CA LEU A 14 -11.39 4.43 -23.26
C LEU A 14 -11.57 4.26 -24.77
N THR A 15 -12.67 3.65 -25.23
CA THR A 15 -12.95 3.53 -26.67
C THR A 15 -13.11 4.91 -27.29
N ALA A 16 -13.93 5.77 -26.68
CA ALA A 16 -14.12 7.13 -27.16
C ALA A 16 -12.81 7.93 -27.14
N ALA A 17 -12.05 7.86 -26.05
CA ALA A 17 -10.78 8.55 -25.90
C ALA A 17 -9.73 8.09 -26.93
N LEU A 18 -9.53 6.77 -27.06
CA LEU A 18 -8.58 6.20 -28.01
C LEU A 18 -8.97 6.51 -29.45
N TRP A 19 -10.26 6.44 -29.79
CA TRP A 19 -10.73 6.74 -31.13
C TRP A 19 -10.51 8.22 -31.50
N ILE A 20 -10.99 9.15 -30.67
CA ILE A 20 -10.85 10.59 -30.91
C ILE A 20 -9.38 11.01 -30.96
N ALA A 21 -8.59 10.59 -29.97
CA ALA A 21 -7.17 10.91 -29.93
C ALA A 21 -6.43 10.34 -31.15
N SER A 22 -6.80 9.14 -31.62
CA SER A 22 -6.16 8.55 -32.78
C SER A 22 -6.55 9.24 -34.08
N VAL A 23 -7.80 9.66 -34.26
CA VAL A 23 -8.19 10.47 -35.44
C VAL A 23 -7.34 11.74 -35.52
N ILE A 24 -7.20 12.46 -34.40
CA ILE A 24 -6.44 13.71 -34.35
C ILE A 24 -4.94 13.45 -34.57
N LEU A 25 -4.34 12.55 -33.79
CA LEU A 25 -2.90 12.32 -33.80
C LEU A 25 -2.44 11.63 -35.08
N GLN A 26 -3.20 10.66 -35.62
CA GLN A 26 -2.81 10.01 -36.87
C GLN A 26 -3.02 10.92 -38.07
N GLY A 27 -4.10 11.70 -38.09
CA GLY A 27 -4.31 12.74 -39.10
C GLY A 27 -3.16 13.75 -39.12
N TYR A 28 -2.67 14.16 -37.94
CA TYR A 28 -1.55 15.11 -37.83
C TYR A 28 -0.18 14.49 -38.14
N LEU A 29 0.11 13.28 -37.64
CA LEU A 29 1.46 12.68 -37.70
C LEU A 29 1.70 11.83 -38.96
N TYR A 30 0.67 11.19 -39.52
CA TYR A 30 0.83 10.18 -40.58
C TYR A 30 0.08 10.51 -41.87
N ASN A 31 -0.84 11.49 -41.87
CA ASN A 31 -1.73 11.83 -42.99
C ASN A 31 -2.63 10.68 -43.48
N ASP A 32 -2.67 9.56 -42.76
CA ASP A 32 -3.52 8.41 -43.05
C ASP A 32 -4.05 7.81 -41.74
N LEU A 33 -5.31 7.39 -41.75
CA LEU A 33 -5.97 6.81 -40.58
C LEU A 33 -5.92 5.29 -40.67
N ALA A 34 -5.59 4.63 -39.57
CA ALA A 34 -5.57 3.17 -39.55
C ALA A 34 -6.95 2.58 -39.88
N ASP A 35 -6.96 1.55 -40.74
CA ASP A 35 -8.19 0.85 -41.12
C ASP A 35 -8.98 0.34 -39.90
N ARG A 36 -10.30 0.49 -39.97
CA ARG A 36 -11.25 0.03 -38.93
C ARG A 36 -10.93 0.61 -37.55
N LEU A 37 -10.50 1.87 -37.50
CA LEU A 37 -10.10 2.57 -36.27
C LEU A 37 -11.10 2.43 -35.11
N PRO A 38 -12.44 2.52 -35.31
CA PRO A 38 -13.39 2.35 -34.19
C PRO A 38 -13.33 0.96 -33.55
N LEU A 39 -13.22 -0.11 -34.36
CA LEU A 39 -13.12 -1.49 -33.85
C LEU A 39 -11.78 -1.74 -33.15
N ARG A 40 -10.69 -1.15 -33.68
CA ARG A 40 -9.36 -1.18 -33.06
C ARG A 40 -9.36 -0.47 -31.71
N ALA A 41 -9.99 0.69 -31.63
CA ALA A 41 -10.15 1.45 -30.40
C ALA A 41 -10.95 0.64 -29.37
N LEU A 42 -12.05 0.01 -29.78
CA LEU A 42 -12.86 -0.85 -28.91
C LEU A 42 -12.06 -2.04 -28.36
N GLY A 43 -11.35 -2.77 -29.22
CA GLY A 43 -10.53 -3.91 -28.78
C GLY A 43 -9.37 -3.50 -27.85
N SER A 44 -8.71 -2.37 -28.16
CA SER A 44 -7.63 -1.81 -27.34
C SER A 44 -8.15 -1.33 -25.98
N ALA A 45 -9.28 -0.62 -25.97
CA ALA A 45 -9.96 -0.18 -24.76
C ALA A 45 -10.38 -1.37 -23.88
N ALA A 46 -10.92 -2.43 -24.48
CA ALA A 46 -11.28 -3.65 -23.76
C ALA A 46 -10.08 -4.31 -23.07
N ALA A 47 -8.92 -4.36 -23.72
CA ALA A 47 -7.70 -4.90 -23.12
C ALA A 47 -7.23 -4.09 -21.90
N ILE A 48 -7.18 -2.75 -22.02
CA ILE A 48 -6.79 -1.85 -20.91
C ILE A 48 -7.83 -1.91 -19.78
N ALA A 49 -9.12 -1.83 -20.11
CA ALA A 49 -10.21 -1.88 -19.14
C ALA A 49 -10.22 -3.20 -18.36
N PHE A 50 -9.94 -4.32 -19.05
CA PHE A 50 -9.83 -5.64 -18.41
C PHE A 50 -8.69 -5.64 -17.39
N PHE A 51 -7.51 -5.19 -17.78
CA PHE A 51 -6.36 -5.10 -16.89
C PHE A 51 -6.64 -4.21 -15.67
N LEU A 52 -7.16 -3.00 -15.87
CA LEU A 52 -7.50 -2.08 -14.78
C LEU A 52 -8.57 -2.65 -13.84
N THR A 53 -9.59 -3.32 -14.38
CA THR A 53 -10.64 -3.96 -13.59
C THR A 53 -10.10 -5.15 -12.80
N ALA A 54 -9.25 -5.98 -13.41
CA ALA A 54 -8.59 -7.09 -12.73
C ALA A 54 -7.69 -6.57 -11.59
N TRP A 55 -6.96 -5.48 -11.82
CA TRP A 55 -6.17 -4.84 -10.76
C TRP A 55 -7.07 -4.32 -9.63
N CYS A 56 -8.20 -3.70 -9.94
CA CYS A 56 -9.18 -3.30 -8.92
C CYS A 56 -9.72 -4.49 -8.11
N ALA A 57 -9.94 -5.64 -8.77
CA ALA A 57 -10.37 -6.86 -8.08
C ALA A 57 -9.30 -7.36 -7.09
N ILE A 58 -8.02 -7.36 -7.50
CA ILE A 58 -6.90 -7.71 -6.63
C ILE A 58 -6.77 -6.70 -5.48
N TYR A 59 -6.86 -5.40 -5.78
CA TYR A 59 -6.77 -4.33 -4.78
C TYR A 59 -7.88 -4.42 -3.74
N ARG A 60 -9.11 -4.74 -4.16
CA ARG A 60 -10.24 -4.93 -3.25
C ARG A 60 -10.02 -6.07 -2.25
N ALA A 61 -9.30 -7.13 -2.66
CA ALA A 61 -9.01 -8.27 -1.79
C ALA A 61 -7.91 -7.97 -0.75
N ASP A 62 -6.94 -7.14 -1.09
CA ASP A 62 -5.85 -6.74 -0.19
C ASP A 62 -5.42 -5.28 -0.44
N PRO A 63 -6.20 -4.30 0.08
CA PRO A 63 -5.96 -2.89 -0.16
C PRO A 63 -4.54 -2.46 0.24
N GLY A 64 -3.95 -1.59 -0.60
CA GLY A 64 -2.60 -1.05 -0.41
C GLY A 64 -1.46 -2.02 -0.73
N ARG A 65 -1.72 -3.28 -1.12
CA ARG A 65 -0.63 -4.23 -1.45
C ARG A 65 -0.02 -3.95 -2.82
N PHE A 66 -0.85 -3.60 -3.79
CA PHE A 66 -0.46 -3.25 -5.15
C PHE A 66 -1.07 -1.89 -5.50
N ASP A 67 -0.54 -0.83 -4.88
CA ASP A 67 -1.03 0.54 -5.03
C ASP A 67 -0.32 1.31 -6.14
N THR A 68 -0.75 2.54 -6.41
CA THR A 68 -0.05 3.40 -7.36
C THR A 68 1.38 3.71 -6.89
N LEU A 69 2.29 4.04 -7.82
CA LEU A 69 3.69 4.36 -7.47
C LEU A 69 3.82 5.46 -6.42
N THR A 70 2.85 6.38 -6.35
CA THR A 70 2.83 7.50 -5.40
C THR A 70 2.24 7.15 -4.04
N ASN A 71 1.39 6.13 -3.95
CA ASN A 71 0.68 5.77 -2.70
C ASN A 71 1.16 4.45 -2.10
N PHE A 72 2.07 3.74 -2.78
CA PHE A 72 2.58 2.46 -2.34
C PHE A 72 3.28 2.57 -0.97
N LYS A 73 2.80 1.77 -0.01
CA LYS A 73 3.44 1.58 1.29
C LYS A 73 3.92 0.13 1.40
N THR A 74 5.15 -0.03 1.86
CA THR A 74 5.73 -1.36 2.15
C THR A 74 5.17 -1.97 3.43
N GLU A 75 4.44 -1.17 4.21
CA GLU A 75 3.95 -1.49 5.53
C GLU A 75 2.44 -1.26 5.59
N THR A 76 1.76 -2.13 6.33
CA THR A 76 0.32 -2.03 6.55
C THR A 76 0.03 -2.01 8.04
N LEU A 77 -0.93 -1.18 8.44
CA LEU A 77 -1.45 -1.19 9.79
C LEU A 77 -2.28 -2.47 9.98
N ASP A 78 -1.76 -3.40 10.78
CA ASP A 78 -2.36 -4.71 11.05
C ASP A 78 -3.37 -4.62 12.20
N GLY A 79 -3.18 -3.67 13.12
CA GLY A 79 -4.12 -3.41 14.21
C GLY A 79 -3.79 -2.18 15.04
N VAL A 80 -4.82 -1.63 15.70
CA VAL A 80 -4.71 -0.58 16.71
C VAL A 80 -5.16 -1.17 18.05
N TYR A 81 -4.33 -0.98 19.07
CA TYR A 81 -4.53 -1.50 20.41
C TYR A 81 -4.51 -0.34 21.40
N ASP A 82 -5.48 -0.35 22.29
CA ASP A 82 -5.62 0.65 23.37
C ASP A 82 -5.05 0.15 24.69
N GLU A 83 -4.61 -1.11 24.74
CA GLU A 83 -3.94 -1.69 25.89
C GLU A 83 -2.74 -2.55 25.46
N PHE A 84 -1.70 -2.51 26.29
CA PHE A 84 -0.55 -3.41 26.18
C PHE A 84 0.08 -3.60 27.56
N GLN A 85 0.95 -4.59 27.69
CA GLN A 85 1.79 -4.76 28.88
C GLN A 85 3.25 -4.49 28.54
N SER A 86 3.94 -3.78 29.42
CA SER A 86 5.36 -3.45 29.26
C SER A 86 6.20 -4.39 30.13
N VAL A 87 7.16 -5.08 29.52
CA VAL A 87 8.15 -5.90 30.22
C VAL A 87 9.40 -5.07 30.40
N ARG A 88 9.82 -4.91 31.67
CA ARG A 88 10.99 -4.12 32.03
C ARG A 88 12.13 -5.00 32.50
N LYS A 89 13.36 -4.53 32.31
CA LYS A 89 14.58 -5.18 32.76
C LYS A 89 15.37 -4.26 33.69
N VAL A 90 15.84 -4.81 34.81
CA VAL A 90 16.77 -4.15 35.73
C VAL A 90 17.98 -5.05 35.90
N GLY A 91 19.14 -4.61 35.43
CA GLY A 91 20.31 -5.48 35.36
C GLY A 91 20.09 -6.65 34.39
N LYS A 92 20.07 -7.88 34.90
CA LYS A 92 19.83 -9.10 34.09
C LYS A 92 18.40 -9.63 34.19
N ASP A 93 17.61 -9.16 35.15
CA ASP A 93 16.32 -9.75 35.48
C ASP A 93 15.16 -9.00 34.83
N GLU A 94 14.25 -9.75 34.20
CA GLU A 94 12.97 -9.22 33.71
C GLU A 94 11.97 -9.11 34.87
N ARG A 95 11.33 -7.95 34.99
CA ARG A 95 10.26 -7.69 35.93
C ARG A 95 8.91 -8.19 35.36
N PRO A 96 7.93 -8.47 36.24
CA PRO A 96 6.57 -8.78 35.83
C PRO A 96 5.99 -7.71 34.88
N PRO A 97 5.22 -8.10 33.85
CA PRO A 97 4.63 -7.15 32.91
C PRO A 97 3.66 -6.18 33.59
N VAL A 98 3.78 -4.88 33.31
CA VAL A 98 2.88 -3.85 33.84
C VAL A 98 1.90 -3.42 32.76
N LYS A 99 0.60 -3.37 33.07
CA LYS A 99 -0.46 -3.00 32.11
C LYS A 99 -0.55 -1.48 31.90
N PHE A 100 -0.65 -1.08 30.63
CA PHE A 100 -0.85 0.30 30.19
C PHE A 100 -2.10 0.41 29.31
N VAL A 101 -2.82 1.53 29.44
CA VAL A 101 -4.05 1.84 28.70
C VAL A 101 -3.95 3.21 28.06
N ARG A 102 -4.47 3.36 26.83
CA ARG A 102 -4.47 4.61 26.07
C ARG A 102 -5.32 5.67 26.77
N ARG A 103 -4.81 6.91 26.83
CA ARG A 103 -5.52 8.05 27.39
C ARG A 103 -6.23 8.85 26.30
N GLY A 104 -7.54 8.63 26.13
CA GLY A 104 -8.36 9.33 25.14
C GLY A 104 -7.88 9.10 23.71
N GLU A 105 -7.90 10.14 22.88
CA GLU A 105 -7.44 10.07 21.47
C GLU A 105 -5.93 10.27 21.29
N SER A 106 -5.18 10.44 22.39
CA SER A 106 -3.73 10.65 22.34
C SER A 106 -2.95 9.36 22.05
N ASN A 107 -1.67 9.50 21.68
CA ASN A 107 -0.72 8.39 21.65
C ASN A 107 -0.11 8.08 23.03
N ASP A 108 -0.61 8.72 24.08
CA ASP A 108 -0.10 8.56 25.44
C ASP A 108 -0.78 7.37 26.12
N PHE A 109 0.03 6.60 26.83
CA PHE A 109 -0.41 5.45 27.59
C PHE A 109 -0.10 5.66 29.07
N VAL A 110 -1.02 5.27 29.93
CA VAL A 110 -0.86 5.37 31.39
C VAL A 110 -0.97 4.00 32.04
N SER A 111 -0.19 3.78 33.10
CA SER A 111 -0.26 2.57 33.91
C SER A 111 -1.67 2.43 34.49
N ALA A 112 -2.24 1.23 34.39
CA ALA A 112 -3.57 0.96 34.91
C ALA A 112 -3.63 1.01 36.46
N GLU A 113 -2.50 0.74 37.12
CA GLU A 113 -2.42 0.69 38.58
C GLU A 113 -2.06 2.05 39.20
N GLY A 114 -1.14 2.79 38.58
CA GLY A 114 -0.56 4.00 39.18
C GLY A 114 -0.79 5.28 38.39
N GLY A 115 -1.45 5.23 37.23
CA GLY A 115 -1.67 6.41 36.37
C GLY A 115 -0.40 7.05 35.79
N LYS A 116 0.78 6.47 36.04
CA LYS A 116 2.07 6.94 35.52
C LYS A 116 2.09 6.87 34.00
N LEU A 117 2.56 7.94 33.34
CA LEU A 117 2.77 7.95 31.91
C LEU A 117 3.81 6.88 31.52
N TRP A 118 3.57 6.20 30.41
CA TRP A 118 4.51 5.24 29.85
C TRP A 118 5.82 5.93 29.48
N ASN A 119 6.94 5.31 29.86
CA ASN A 119 8.27 5.73 29.48
C ASN A 119 9.11 4.49 29.17
N ARG A 120 9.95 4.58 28.14
CA ARG A 120 10.84 3.49 27.73
C ARG A 120 11.92 3.18 28.76
N SER A 121 12.29 4.15 29.60
CA SER A 121 13.26 3.97 30.66
C SER A 121 12.98 4.93 31.81
N ASP A 122 12.95 4.41 33.03
CA ASP A 122 12.85 5.17 34.27
C ASP A 122 13.58 4.43 35.41
N ALA A 123 13.38 4.86 36.65
CA ALA A 123 13.97 4.24 37.84
C ALA A 123 13.54 2.77 38.04
N ASP A 124 12.43 2.33 37.43
CA ASP A 124 11.92 0.97 37.52
C ASP A 124 12.51 0.03 36.45
N GLY A 125 13.37 0.56 35.58
CA GLY A 125 14.13 -0.19 34.58
C GLY A 125 13.81 0.18 33.14
N MET A 126 14.46 -0.54 32.23
CA MET A 126 14.36 -0.34 30.79
C MET A 126 13.30 -1.25 30.19
N VAL A 127 12.41 -0.74 29.33
CA VAL A 127 11.42 -1.56 28.61
C VAL A 127 12.13 -2.40 27.54
N VAL A 128 12.11 -3.71 27.70
CA VAL A 128 12.73 -4.66 26.76
C VAL A 128 11.72 -5.29 25.82
N ALA A 129 10.45 -5.37 26.22
CA ALA A 129 9.41 -5.88 25.36
C ALA A 129 8.05 -5.26 25.65
N ILE A 130 7.18 -5.29 24.65
CA ILE A 130 5.77 -4.95 24.75
C ILE A 130 4.95 -6.19 24.41
N LEU A 131 3.98 -6.53 25.26
CA LEU A 131 3.04 -7.63 25.07
C LEU A 131 1.69 -7.07 24.66
N VAL A 132 1.18 -7.50 23.51
CA VAL A 132 -0.12 -7.08 23.00
C VAL A 132 -1.05 -8.29 22.95
N LYS A 133 -2.24 -8.17 23.55
CA LYS A 133 -3.28 -9.20 23.46
C LYS A 133 -4.08 -9.03 22.17
N GLU A 134 -3.80 -9.88 21.21
CA GLU A 134 -4.45 -9.81 19.89
C GLU A 134 -5.76 -10.58 19.87
N LYS A 135 -6.75 -10.10 19.10
CA LYS A 135 -8.04 -10.78 18.99
C LYS A 135 -7.85 -12.17 18.38
N GLY A 136 -8.36 -13.19 19.07
CA GLY A 136 -8.28 -14.59 18.61
C GLY A 136 -6.96 -15.31 18.92
N LYS A 137 -6.07 -14.73 19.72
CA LYS A 137 -4.92 -15.42 20.30
C LYS A 137 -5.09 -15.61 21.81
N ASP A 138 -4.80 -16.81 22.29
CA ASP A 138 -4.84 -17.13 23.73
C ASP A 138 -3.68 -16.50 24.49
N GLN A 139 -2.51 -16.38 23.82
CA GLN A 139 -1.31 -15.79 24.40
C GLN A 139 -1.01 -14.41 23.77
N PRO A 140 -0.51 -13.45 24.56
CA PRO A 140 -0.13 -12.15 24.04
C PRO A 140 1.08 -12.28 23.10
N THR A 141 1.08 -11.51 22.02
CA THR A 141 2.23 -11.43 21.12
C THR A 141 3.29 -10.51 21.74
N ARG A 142 4.51 -11.02 21.90
CA ARG A 142 5.67 -10.29 22.43
C ARG A 142 6.41 -9.57 21.31
N PHE A 143 6.65 -8.28 21.49
CA PHE A 143 7.41 -7.40 20.61
C PHE A 143 8.66 -6.91 21.35
N GLU A 144 9.83 -7.36 20.93
CA GLU A 144 11.11 -7.03 21.56
C GLU A 144 11.62 -5.67 21.09
N ALA A 145 12.20 -4.87 21.99
CA ALA A 145 12.83 -3.62 21.63
C ALA A 145 14.05 -3.87 20.71
N ASN A 146 14.15 -3.11 19.62
CA ASN A 146 15.31 -3.12 18.72
C ASN A 146 16.44 -2.28 19.34
N LEU A 147 17.10 -2.87 20.35
CA LEU A 147 18.25 -2.28 21.03
C LEU A 147 19.47 -2.29 20.11
N GLN A 148 20.38 -1.35 20.35
CA GLN A 148 21.70 -1.33 19.74
C GLN A 148 22.58 -2.45 20.32
N GLY A 149 23.74 -2.72 19.70
CA GLY A 149 24.66 -3.77 20.16
C GLY A 149 25.21 -3.57 21.57
N ASP A 150 25.15 -2.35 22.09
CA ASP A 150 25.54 -1.99 23.47
C ASP A 150 24.37 -2.13 24.48
N GLY A 151 23.19 -2.56 24.02
CA GLY A 151 21.99 -2.71 24.84
C GLY A 151 21.23 -1.40 25.09
N THR A 152 21.61 -0.29 24.47
CA THR A 152 20.90 0.99 24.56
C THR A 152 19.78 1.10 23.53
N PHE A 153 18.81 1.98 23.77
CA PHE A 153 17.79 2.29 22.77
C PHE A 153 18.37 3.04 21.58
N ARG A 154 17.78 2.80 20.41
CA ARG A 154 17.95 3.68 19.26
C ARG A 154 17.27 5.05 19.51
N PRO A 155 17.60 6.07 18.69
CA PRO A 155 16.82 7.30 18.63
C PRO A 155 15.32 7.02 18.51
N ARG A 156 14.47 7.84 19.13
CA ARG A 156 13.03 7.58 19.30
C ARG A 156 12.28 7.41 17.97
N ASP A 157 12.75 8.06 16.92
CA ASP A 157 12.26 7.98 15.54
C ASP A 157 12.67 6.68 14.81
N GLN A 158 13.67 5.97 15.33
CA GLN A 158 14.20 4.72 14.76
C GLN A 158 13.93 3.50 15.64
N ASN A 159 13.52 3.72 16.89
CA ASN A 159 13.28 2.65 17.85
C ASN A 159 11.94 1.96 17.56
N ARG A 160 12.01 0.64 17.40
CA ARG A 160 10.88 -0.22 17.06
C ARG A 160 10.83 -1.39 18.03
N TYR A 161 9.61 -1.87 18.29
CA TYR A 161 9.38 -3.13 18.99
C TYR A 161 8.97 -4.18 17.96
N GLU A 162 9.79 -5.21 17.76
CA GLU A 162 9.64 -6.20 16.69
C GLU A 162 9.10 -7.53 17.22
N ALA A 163 8.09 -8.08 16.54
CA ALA A 163 7.60 -9.42 16.86
C ALA A 163 8.62 -10.49 16.47
N GLN A 164 8.53 -11.65 17.11
CA GLN A 164 9.34 -12.81 16.75
C GLN A 164 9.20 -13.14 15.25
N GLY A 165 10.33 -13.12 14.52
CA GLY A 165 10.37 -13.30 13.07
C GLY A 165 10.35 -12.00 12.22
N GLY A 166 10.35 -10.81 12.85
CA GLY A 166 10.67 -9.52 12.22
C GLY A 166 9.66 -8.97 11.21
N LYS A 167 8.57 -9.68 10.91
CA LYS A 167 7.58 -9.24 9.91
C LYS A 167 6.57 -8.23 10.46
N ARG A 168 6.48 -8.08 11.78
CA ARG A 168 5.53 -7.17 12.45
C ARG A 168 6.26 -6.35 13.48
N TYR A 169 5.91 -5.09 13.60
CA TYR A 169 6.57 -4.19 14.53
C TYR A 169 5.64 -3.07 15.02
N MET A 170 6.05 -2.37 16.07
CA MET A 170 5.39 -1.17 16.60
C MET A 170 6.43 -0.05 16.76
N ASP A 171 6.16 1.12 16.20
CA ASP A 171 7.03 2.28 16.38
C ASP A 171 6.85 2.87 17.79
N GLU A 172 7.94 3.32 18.41
CA GLU A 172 7.87 3.96 19.73
C GLU A 172 7.04 5.26 19.71
N VAL A 173 7.03 5.99 18.58
CA VAL A 173 6.23 7.22 18.42
C VAL A 173 4.74 6.95 18.22
N ALA A 174 4.37 5.73 17.87
CA ALA A 174 3.01 5.34 17.51
C ALA A 174 2.58 4.07 18.27
N LEU A 175 2.80 4.07 19.59
CA LEU A 175 2.46 2.93 20.44
C LEU A 175 1.01 2.49 20.31
N GLY A 176 0.82 1.17 20.38
CA GLY A 176 -0.45 0.50 20.13
C GLY A 176 -0.77 0.31 18.64
N LYS A 177 -0.01 0.87 17.69
CA LYS A 177 -0.18 0.57 16.26
C LYS A 177 0.81 -0.51 15.84
N VAL A 178 0.28 -1.67 15.47
CA VAL A 178 1.10 -2.78 14.97
C VAL A 178 1.11 -2.73 13.44
N TYR A 179 2.30 -2.62 12.87
CA TYR A 179 2.53 -2.65 11.45
C TYR A 179 3.03 -4.03 11.02
N ARG A 180 2.74 -4.41 9.77
CA ARG A 180 3.26 -5.61 9.12
C ARG A 180 4.01 -5.23 7.85
N VAL A 181 5.24 -5.70 7.73
CA VAL A 181 6.06 -5.55 6.52
C VAL A 181 5.54 -6.52 5.46
N ARG A 182 5.23 -5.99 4.27
CA ARG A 182 4.75 -6.78 3.13
C ARG A 182 5.92 -7.12 2.21
N SER A 183 6.73 -8.10 2.61
CA SER A 183 7.77 -8.67 1.74
C SER A 183 7.13 -9.12 0.42
N PHE A 184 7.74 -8.80 -0.72
CA PHE A 184 7.21 -8.98 -2.09
C PHE A 184 6.14 -8.00 -2.59
N ALA A 185 5.55 -7.14 -1.75
CA ALA A 185 4.61 -6.13 -2.25
C ALA A 185 5.30 -5.18 -3.24
N TYR A 186 6.56 -4.80 -2.97
CA TYR A 186 7.34 -3.97 -3.89
C TYR A 186 7.49 -4.61 -5.27
N MET A 187 7.88 -5.89 -5.33
CA MET A 187 8.10 -6.60 -6.59
C MET A 187 6.81 -6.73 -7.39
N GLY A 188 5.72 -7.14 -6.74
CA GLY A 188 4.43 -7.25 -7.42
C GLY A 188 3.88 -5.88 -7.84
N ASN A 189 4.13 -4.84 -7.05
CA ASN A 189 3.73 -3.49 -7.41
C ASN A 189 4.50 -2.97 -8.63
N PHE A 190 5.82 -3.14 -8.63
CA PHE A 190 6.67 -2.81 -9.76
C PHE A 190 6.25 -3.57 -11.02
N PHE A 191 6.00 -4.87 -10.91
CA PHE A 191 5.53 -5.70 -12.02
C PHE A 191 4.19 -5.22 -12.57
N ALA A 192 3.19 -4.96 -11.72
CA ALA A 192 1.88 -4.48 -12.16
C ALA A 192 1.98 -3.12 -12.87
N ASN A 193 2.81 -2.21 -12.35
CA ASN A 193 3.05 -0.90 -12.97
C ASN A 193 3.75 -1.00 -14.32
N PHE A 194 4.78 -1.85 -14.42
CA PHE A 194 5.48 -2.08 -15.67
C PHE A 194 4.59 -2.75 -16.72
N LEU A 195 3.82 -3.76 -16.31
CA LEU A 195 2.85 -4.43 -17.18
C LEU A 195 1.79 -3.45 -17.70
N HIS A 196 1.32 -2.53 -16.85
CA HIS A 196 0.38 -1.49 -17.26
C HIS A 196 0.97 -0.58 -18.36
N LEU A 197 2.21 -0.12 -18.18
CA LEU A 197 2.89 0.69 -19.18
C LEU A 197 3.11 -0.10 -20.48
N ALA A 198 3.61 -1.33 -20.37
CA ALA A 198 3.82 -2.20 -21.52
C ALA A 198 2.50 -2.44 -22.28
N LEU A 199 1.39 -2.60 -21.57
CA LEU A 199 0.07 -2.77 -22.17
C LEU A 199 -0.35 -1.53 -22.95
N TRP A 200 -0.14 -0.32 -22.41
CA TRP A 200 -0.37 0.94 -23.15
C TRP A 200 0.42 1.00 -24.46
N VAL A 201 1.71 0.67 -24.41
CA VAL A 201 2.56 0.66 -25.61
C VAL A 201 2.08 -0.39 -26.62
N VAL A 202 1.75 -1.60 -26.17
CA VAL A 202 1.26 -2.69 -27.02
C VAL A 202 -0.05 -2.32 -27.70
N VAL A 203 -1.03 -1.76 -26.97
CA VAL A 203 -2.32 -1.39 -27.57
C VAL A 203 -2.17 -0.21 -28.54
N LEU A 204 -1.30 0.76 -28.26
CA LEU A 204 -1.06 1.88 -29.17
C LEU A 204 -0.29 1.44 -30.42
N TRP A 205 0.71 0.57 -30.27
CA TRP A 205 1.52 0.09 -31.38
C TRP A 205 0.77 -0.91 -32.25
N PHE A 206 0.30 -2.02 -31.68
CA PHE A 206 -0.34 -3.09 -32.44
C PHE A 206 -1.83 -2.82 -32.69
N GLY A 207 -2.54 -2.35 -31.66
CA GLY A 207 -3.97 -2.07 -31.73
C GLY A 207 -4.25 -0.85 -32.59
N MET A 208 -3.66 0.30 -32.24
CA MET A 208 -3.92 1.57 -32.90
C MET A 208 -2.98 1.88 -34.07
N ARG A 209 -1.94 1.07 -34.33
CA ARG A 209 -0.98 1.22 -35.46
C ARG A 209 -0.08 2.46 -35.40
N PHE A 210 0.16 3.04 -34.22
CA PHE A 210 1.19 4.08 -34.11
C PHE A 210 2.58 3.48 -34.35
N ALA A 211 3.50 4.25 -34.94
CA ALA A 211 4.92 3.90 -34.94
C ALA A 211 5.44 3.73 -33.50
N LEU A 212 6.39 2.82 -33.29
CA LEU A 212 6.84 2.41 -31.94
C LEU A 212 7.24 3.61 -31.07
N GLY A 213 8.00 4.58 -31.61
CA GLY A 213 8.41 5.77 -30.86
C GLY A 213 7.23 6.62 -30.36
N HIS A 214 6.21 6.81 -31.20
CA HIS A 214 4.99 7.52 -30.80
C HIS A 214 4.16 6.70 -29.81
N ALA A 215 4.07 5.38 -29.99
CA ALA A 215 3.38 4.49 -29.05
C ALA A 215 4.01 4.52 -27.66
N ILE A 216 5.35 4.59 -27.56
CA ILE A 216 6.06 4.76 -26.28
C ILE A 216 5.73 6.12 -25.67
N GLY A 217 5.87 7.21 -26.43
CA GLY A 217 5.62 8.57 -25.91
C GLY A 217 4.18 8.78 -25.44
N ILE A 218 3.20 8.42 -26.27
CA ILE A 218 1.78 8.51 -25.92
C ILE A 218 1.45 7.54 -24.78
N GLY A 219 2.00 6.32 -24.83
CA GLY A 219 1.79 5.30 -23.79
C GLY A 219 2.26 5.74 -22.41
N LEU A 220 3.41 6.42 -22.33
CA LEU A 220 3.90 7.01 -21.07
C LEU A 220 2.94 8.07 -20.52
N VAL A 221 2.42 8.96 -21.39
CA VAL A 221 1.46 10.00 -20.98
C VAL A 221 0.15 9.36 -20.51
N SER A 222 -0.42 8.43 -21.28
CA SER A 222 -1.65 7.73 -20.92
C SER A 222 -1.50 6.92 -19.64
N TRP A 223 -0.38 6.22 -19.47
CA TRP A 223 -0.03 5.52 -18.25
C TRP A 223 0.06 6.48 -17.05
N ALA A 224 0.73 7.63 -17.18
CA ALA A 224 0.83 8.61 -16.11
C ALA A 224 -0.53 9.17 -15.70
N VAL A 225 -1.39 9.52 -16.67
CA VAL A 225 -2.78 9.95 -16.40
C VAL A 225 -3.56 8.85 -15.68
N ALA A 226 -3.43 7.60 -16.14
CA ALA A 226 -4.09 6.47 -15.51
C ALA A 226 -3.61 6.28 -14.07
N MET A 227 -2.31 6.39 -13.81
CA MET A 227 -1.70 6.20 -12.50
C MET A 227 -1.99 7.32 -11.50
N LEU A 228 -2.07 8.56 -11.96
CA LEU A 228 -2.24 9.73 -11.08
C LEU A 228 -3.71 10.09 -10.86
N VAL A 229 -4.60 9.78 -11.80
CA VAL A 229 -6.00 10.24 -11.77
C VAL A 229 -6.98 9.07 -11.76
N VAL A 230 -6.89 8.19 -12.75
CA VAL A 230 -7.91 7.15 -12.95
C VAL A 230 -7.82 6.09 -11.86
N GLN A 231 -6.65 5.53 -11.64
CA GLN A 231 -6.44 4.38 -10.77
C GLN A 231 -6.68 4.69 -9.28
N PRO A 232 -6.22 5.82 -8.70
CA PRO A 232 -6.60 6.21 -7.33
C PRO A 232 -8.12 6.35 -7.17
N THR A 233 -8.80 6.89 -8.19
CA THR A 233 -10.26 7.05 -8.20
C THR A 233 -10.95 5.69 -8.22
N LEU A 234 -10.52 4.78 -9.10
CA LEU A 234 -11.04 3.42 -9.17
C LEU A 234 -10.82 2.65 -7.87
N PHE A 235 -9.63 2.77 -7.26
CA PHE A 235 -9.32 2.15 -5.97
C PHE A 235 -10.24 2.67 -4.87
N GLY A 236 -10.44 3.99 -4.79
CA GLY A 236 -11.39 4.60 -3.86
C GLY A 236 -12.83 4.13 -4.06
N LEU A 237 -13.25 3.84 -5.30
CA LEU A 237 -14.59 3.32 -5.59
C LEU A 237 -14.79 1.87 -5.14
N VAL A 238 -13.76 1.02 -5.21
CA VAL A 238 -13.88 -0.41 -4.85
C VAL A 238 -13.64 -0.72 -3.38
N THR A 239 -13.06 0.22 -2.63
CA THR A 239 -12.85 0.11 -1.18
C THR A 239 -13.91 0.83 -0.34
N ARG A 240 -14.79 1.60 -0.97
CA ARG A 240 -16.01 2.13 -0.33
C ARG A 240 -17.09 1.05 -0.31
#